data_AF-A0A8D8P7R1-F1
#
_entry.id   AF-A0A8D8P7R1-F1
#
_cell.length_a   1.000
_cell.length_b   1.000
_cell.length_c   1.000
_cell.angle_alpha   90.00
_cell.angle_beta   90.00
_cell.angle_gamma   90.00
#
_symmetry.space_group_name_H-M   'P 1'
#
loop_
_entity.id
_entity.type
_entity.pdbx_description
1 polymer ?
#
loop_
_entity_poly.entity_id
_entity_poly.type
_entity_poly.pdbx_seq_one_letter_code
_entity_poly.pdbx_strand_id
1 'polypeptide(L)'
;PPTHPGVRLSLVLASRRGGFQRLSFIRRFAGVTRMLSPYYGLYLVLGLVFRVTEAVIGLLKLDLVARALEAKFGNFIIGLNDSRPKEDAPTDSVSKTELDHLAKMVTFWWNKNGPAKMLHTFYQVRVPLVVEGLAETGRISKADISKPDSLKGVRILEAGCGGGVLAEDLARLGAYVVGVDPGTEMIDLAKRHLETDSADLKDRLEYHAITVEEHA
;
A
#
# COMPACT_ATOMS: atom_id res chain seq x y z
N PRO A 1 8.10 -53.80 -3.59
CA PRO A 1 7.19 -53.19 -2.61
C PRO A 1 7.76 -51.85 -2.09
N PRO A 2 7.38 -50.71 -2.69
CA PRO A 2 8.00 -49.44 -2.37
C PRO A 2 7.22 -48.67 -1.29
N THR A 3 7.96 -48.17 -0.31
CA THR A 3 7.60 -47.06 0.57
C THR A 3 8.29 -45.79 0.06
N HIS A 4 7.58 -44.66 0.17
CA HIS A 4 7.91 -43.36 -0.42
C HIS A 4 9.19 -42.69 0.11
N PRO A 5 9.85 -41.85 -0.71
CA PRO A 5 10.51 -40.64 -0.24
C PRO A 5 9.77 -39.37 -0.71
N GLY A 6 9.72 -38.40 0.20
CA GLY A 6 9.04 -37.12 0.04
C GLY A 6 9.69 -36.16 -0.95
N VAL A 7 8.86 -35.27 -1.51
CA VAL A 7 9.28 -34.17 -2.38
C VAL A 7 9.05 -32.85 -1.66
N ARG A 8 10.16 -32.13 -1.41
CA ARG A 8 10.19 -30.70 -1.06
C ARG A 8 9.62 -29.89 -2.24
N LEU A 9 8.69 -28.97 -1.97
CA LEU A 9 8.29 -27.95 -2.95
C LEU A 9 8.97 -26.63 -2.60
N SER A 10 10.00 -26.28 -3.37
CA SER A 10 10.59 -24.94 -3.41
C SER A 10 9.77 -24.09 -4.39
N LEU A 11 9.16 -23.01 -3.91
CA LEU A 11 8.44 -22.05 -4.75
C LEU A 11 9.45 -21.09 -5.39
N VAL A 12 9.78 -21.31 -6.66
CA VAL A 12 10.53 -20.36 -7.50
C VAL A 12 9.52 -19.59 -8.35
N LEU A 13 9.24 -18.34 -7.97
CA LEU A 13 8.48 -17.41 -8.81
C LEU A 13 9.45 -16.76 -9.81
N ALA A 14 9.55 -17.34 -11.01
CA ALA A 14 10.20 -16.68 -12.13
C ALA A 14 9.15 -15.92 -12.95
N SER A 15 9.15 -14.59 -12.80
CA SER A 15 8.50 -13.64 -13.69
C SER A 15 9.29 -13.57 -15.01
N ARG A 16 8.67 -13.92 -16.14
CA ARG A 16 9.08 -13.44 -17.48
C ARG A 16 7.87 -13.26 -18.40
N ARG A 17 7.59 -11.98 -18.67
CA ARG A 17 7.21 -11.36 -19.95
C ARG A 17 6.41 -12.21 -20.96
N GLY A 18 5.18 -11.77 -21.19
CA GLY A 18 4.56 -11.78 -22.53
C GLY A 18 3.76 -13.02 -22.91
N GLY A 19 2.48 -12.82 -23.21
CA GLY A 19 1.66 -13.77 -23.95
C GLY A 19 0.63 -14.50 -23.10
N PHE A 20 -0.63 -14.12 -23.31
CA PHE A 20 -1.83 -14.89 -22.99
C PHE A 20 -1.62 -16.42 -23.13
N GLN A 21 -1.54 -17.13 -22.01
CA GLN A 21 -1.70 -18.59 -21.97
C GLN A 21 -3.14 -18.89 -21.54
N ARG A 22 -4.06 -18.92 -22.51
CA ARG A 22 -5.33 -19.62 -22.38
C ARG A 22 -5.03 -21.12 -22.59
N LEU A 23 -5.68 -21.98 -21.80
CA LEU A 23 -5.74 -23.45 -21.95
C LEU A 23 -4.51 -24.28 -21.50
N SER A 24 -4.29 -24.40 -20.19
CA SER A 24 -3.70 -25.66 -19.65
C SER A 24 -4.33 -26.14 -18.33
N PHE A 25 -5.17 -25.33 -17.68
CA PHE A 25 -5.80 -25.74 -16.42
C PHE A 25 -7.06 -26.62 -16.60
N ILE A 26 -7.78 -26.49 -17.73
CA ILE A 26 -9.07 -27.19 -17.97
C ILE A 26 -8.94 -28.24 -19.10
N ARG A 27 -7.79 -28.91 -19.21
CA ARG A 27 -7.70 -30.19 -19.95
C ARG A 27 -7.35 -31.38 -19.05
N ARG A 28 -7.03 -31.13 -17.78
CA ARG A 28 -6.72 -32.17 -16.80
C ARG A 28 -7.92 -32.63 -15.96
N PHE A 29 -9.06 -31.94 -16.03
CA PHE A 29 -10.29 -32.35 -15.34
C PHE A 29 -11.30 -33.11 -16.21
N ALA A 30 -11.17 -33.07 -17.55
CA ALA A 30 -12.02 -33.85 -18.45
C ALA A 30 -11.60 -35.33 -18.58
N GLY A 31 -10.46 -35.71 -17.97
CA GLY A 31 -9.95 -37.08 -17.99
C GLY A 31 -10.42 -37.97 -16.84
N VAL A 32 -11.24 -37.46 -15.92
CA VAL A 32 -11.75 -38.23 -14.77
C VAL A 32 -13.27 -38.11 -14.70
N THR A 33 -13.95 -38.49 -15.78
CA THR A 33 -15.40 -38.73 -15.74
C THR A 33 -15.71 -40.07 -16.39
N ARG A 34 -15.28 -41.14 -15.73
CA ARG A 34 -15.91 -42.45 -15.87
C ARG A 34 -15.99 -43.15 -14.52
N MET A 35 -16.71 -42.54 -13.58
CA MET A 35 -17.41 -43.26 -12.51
C MET A 35 -18.28 -42.28 -11.71
N LEU A 36 -19.60 -42.50 -11.77
CA LEU A 36 -20.62 -42.23 -10.75
C LEU A 36 -20.73 -40.80 -10.17
N SER A 37 -21.88 -40.13 -10.34
CA SER A 37 -22.57 -39.35 -9.29
C SER A 37 -23.74 -38.47 -9.84
N PRO A 38 -24.86 -38.27 -9.10
CA PRO A 38 -26.09 -37.55 -9.53
C PRO A 38 -25.97 -36.03 -9.79
N TYR A 39 -24.77 -35.45 -9.83
CA TYR A 39 -24.60 -33.99 -9.92
C TYR A 39 -24.47 -33.42 -11.35
N TYR A 40 -24.73 -34.20 -12.40
CA TYR A 40 -24.68 -33.73 -13.79
C TYR A 40 -25.54 -32.48 -14.06
N GLY A 41 -26.68 -32.36 -13.38
CA GLY A 41 -27.54 -31.16 -13.47
C GLY A 41 -26.87 -29.89 -12.93
N LEU A 42 -26.09 -29.99 -11.85
CA LEU A 42 -25.40 -28.85 -11.24
C LEU A 42 -24.27 -28.33 -12.14
N TYR A 43 -23.56 -29.22 -12.84
CA TYR A 43 -22.52 -28.83 -13.80
C TYR A 43 -23.09 -28.12 -15.03
N LEU A 44 -24.28 -28.51 -15.50
CA LEU A 44 -24.97 -27.82 -16.59
C LEU A 44 -25.42 -26.42 -16.17
N VAL A 45 -25.94 -26.26 -14.95
CA VAL A 45 -26.35 -24.95 -14.42
C VAL A 45 -25.14 -24.04 -14.22
N LEU A 46 -24.05 -24.53 -13.62
CA LEU A 46 -22.80 -23.77 -13.47
C LEU A 46 -22.19 -23.39 -14.83
N GLY A 47 -22.22 -24.31 -15.81
CA GLY A 47 -21.78 -24.02 -17.17
C GLY A 47 -22.63 -22.97 -17.88
N LEU A 48 -23.94 -22.96 -17.64
CA LEU A 48 -24.84 -21.95 -18.18
C LEU A 48 -24.63 -20.58 -17.52
N VAL A 49 -24.51 -20.52 -16.19
CA VAL A 49 -24.18 -19.29 -15.45
C VAL A 49 -22.86 -18.71 -15.96
N PHE A 50 -21.85 -19.55 -16.19
CA PHE A 50 -20.58 -19.11 -16.74
C PHE A 50 -20.72 -18.52 -18.15
N ARG A 51 -21.47 -19.17 -19.06
CA ARG A 51 -21.71 -18.64 -20.42
C ARG A 51 -22.52 -17.34 -20.42
N VAL A 52 -23.50 -17.21 -19.52
CA VAL A 52 -24.28 -15.97 -19.38
C VAL A 52 -23.38 -14.85 -18.83
N THR A 53 -22.50 -15.15 -17.87
CA THR A 53 -21.55 -14.18 -17.33
C THR A 53 -20.58 -13.68 -18.40
N GLU A 54 -20.00 -14.57 -19.20
CA GLU A 54 -19.16 -14.21 -20.36
C GLU A 54 -19.92 -13.37 -21.39
N ALA A 55 -21.17 -13.71 -21.68
CA ALA A 55 -22.01 -12.95 -22.61
C ALA A 55 -22.33 -11.55 -22.08
N VAL A 56 -22.62 -11.40 -20.78
CA VAL A 56 -22.89 -10.11 -20.13
C VAL A 56 -21.64 -9.24 -20.08
N ILE A 57 -20.47 -9.83 -19.77
CA ILE A 57 -19.17 -9.14 -19.82
C ILE A 57 -18.88 -8.62 -21.25
N GLY A 58 -19.17 -9.44 -22.27
CA GLY A 58 -19.05 -9.05 -23.68
C GLY A 58 -20.03 -7.96 -24.11
N LEU A 59 -21.30 -8.03 -23.68
CA LEU A 59 -22.35 -7.04 -23.99
C LEU A 59 -22.09 -5.68 -23.34
N LEU A 60 -21.59 -5.67 -22.09
CA LEU A 60 -21.32 -4.44 -21.33
C LEU A 60 -20.00 -3.76 -21.74
N LYS A 61 -19.24 -4.33 -22.69
CA LYS A 61 -17.89 -3.86 -23.06
C LYS A 61 -17.02 -3.61 -21.82
N LEU A 62 -17.18 -4.44 -20.78
CA LEU A 62 -16.45 -4.29 -19.52
C LEU A 62 -14.93 -4.45 -19.75
N ASP A 63 -14.51 -5.18 -20.77
CA ASP A 63 -13.13 -5.22 -21.24
C ASP A 63 -12.61 -3.86 -21.72
N LEU A 64 -13.45 -3.06 -22.37
CA LEU A 64 -13.08 -1.72 -22.83
C LEU A 64 -12.99 -0.76 -21.65
N VAL A 65 -13.88 -0.88 -20.68
CA VAL A 65 -13.86 -0.10 -19.43
C VAL A 65 -12.65 -0.50 -18.59
N ALA A 66 -12.36 -1.79 -18.46
CA ALA A 66 -11.18 -2.31 -17.76
C ALA A 66 -9.89 -1.85 -18.42
N ARG A 67 -9.78 -1.93 -19.77
CA ARG A 67 -8.62 -1.39 -20.52
C ARG A 67 -8.52 0.12 -20.43
N ALA A 68 -9.63 0.85 -20.40
CA ALA A 68 -9.64 2.29 -20.21
C ALA A 68 -9.23 2.68 -18.77
N LEU A 69 -9.62 1.89 -17.77
CA LEU A 69 -9.14 2.02 -16.40
C LEU A 69 -7.65 1.68 -16.31
N GLU A 70 -7.18 0.59 -16.91
CA GLU A 70 -5.76 0.23 -16.97
C GLU A 70 -4.95 1.27 -17.74
N ALA A 71 -5.49 1.88 -18.79
CA ALA A 71 -4.80 2.97 -19.50
C ALA A 71 -4.75 4.26 -18.67
N LYS A 72 -5.79 4.56 -17.87
CA LYS A 72 -5.83 5.76 -17.02
C LYS A 72 -5.08 5.59 -15.69
N PHE A 73 -5.09 4.39 -15.11
CA PHE A 73 -4.62 4.10 -13.76
C PHE A 73 -3.49 3.06 -13.73
N GLY A 74 -3.17 2.40 -14.85
CA GLY A 74 -2.03 1.48 -14.93
C GLY A 74 -0.71 2.19 -14.62
N ASN A 75 -0.56 3.43 -15.08
CA ASN A 75 0.59 4.27 -14.73
C ASN A 75 0.67 4.65 -13.24
N PHE A 76 -0.39 4.44 -12.46
CA PHE A 76 -0.39 4.63 -11.01
C PHE A 76 0.12 3.36 -10.27
N ILE A 77 -0.02 2.18 -10.86
CA ILE A 77 0.47 0.90 -10.32
C ILE A 77 1.87 0.54 -10.84
N ILE A 78 2.34 1.16 -11.95
CA ILE A 78 3.70 1.02 -12.52
C ILE A 78 4.74 1.81 -11.68
N GLY A 79 4.71 1.66 -10.36
CA GLY A 79 5.83 2.00 -9.47
C GLY A 79 6.67 0.76 -9.09
N LEU A 80 6.13 -0.45 -9.30
CA LEU A 80 6.71 -1.69 -8.77
C LEU A 80 7.57 -2.49 -9.77
N ASN A 81 7.67 -2.05 -11.03
CA ASN A 81 8.53 -2.69 -12.04
C ASN A 81 9.08 -1.67 -13.03
N ASP A 82 9.77 -0.66 -12.50
CA ASP A 82 10.47 0.31 -13.34
C ASP A 82 11.71 -0.36 -13.99
N SER A 83 11.64 -0.49 -15.31
CA SER A 83 12.70 -1.08 -16.15
C SER A 83 13.23 -0.06 -17.17
N ARG A 84 12.95 1.24 -16.97
CA ARG A 84 13.66 2.32 -17.66
C ARG A 84 15.15 2.22 -17.32
N PRO A 85 16.05 2.66 -18.23
CA PRO A 85 17.45 2.86 -17.86
C PRO A 85 17.45 3.72 -16.61
N LYS A 86 18.04 3.23 -15.52
CA LYS A 86 18.37 4.11 -14.41
C LYS A 86 19.37 5.10 -15.00
N GLU A 87 18.90 6.28 -15.37
CA GLU A 87 19.77 7.44 -15.47
C GLU A 87 20.64 7.45 -14.21
N ASP A 88 21.90 7.85 -14.35
CA ASP A 88 22.80 7.99 -13.22
C ASP A 88 22.03 8.74 -12.14
N ALA A 89 21.73 8.05 -11.03
CA ALA A 89 20.83 8.59 -10.02
C ALA A 89 21.41 9.95 -9.62
N PRO A 90 20.58 11.01 -9.59
CA PRO A 90 21.04 12.31 -9.16
C PRO A 90 21.85 12.15 -7.87
N THR A 91 23.01 12.80 -7.80
CA THR A 91 23.90 12.74 -6.64
C THR A 91 23.25 13.30 -5.37
N ASP A 92 22.14 14.03 -5.54
CA ASP A 92 21.30 14.57 -4.48
C ASP A 92 19.92 13.90 -4.56
N SER A 93 19.49 13.28 -3.45
CA SER A 93 18.16 12.65 -3.36
C SER A 93 17.03 13.68 -3.22
N VAL A 94 17.36 14.96 -3.01
CA VAL A 94 16.42 16.05 -2.81
C VAL A 94 16.16 16.85 -4.09
N SER A 95 14.87 17.01 -4.44
CA SER A 95 14.43 17.85 -5.57
C SER A 95 14.03 19.24 -5.09
N LYS A 96 14.83 20.25 -5.41
CA LYS A 96 14.52 21.65 -5.09
C LYS A 96 13.16 22.11 -5.66
N THR A 97 12.83 21.67 -6.87
CA THR A 97 11.54 22.00 -7.51
C THR A 97 10.35 21.47 -6.71
N GLU A 98 10.49 20.26 -6.13
CA GLU A 98 9.43 19.69 -5.28
C GLU A 98 9.35 20.42 -3.93
N LEU A 99 10.47 20.81 -3.34
CA LEU A 99 10.48 21.64 -2.13
C LEU A 99 9.74 22.97 -2.36
N ASP A 100 10.05 23.67 -3.46
CA ASP A 100 9.39 24.93 -3.83
C ASP A 100 7.89 24.73 -4.12
N HIS A 101 7.49 23.55 -4.62
CA HIS A 101 6.08 23.21 -4.84
C HIS A 101 5.36 22.98 -3.51
N LEU A 102 5.93 22.19 -2.61
CA LEU A 102 5.36 21.86 -1.30
C LEU A 102 5.30 23.08 -0.37
N ALA A 103 6.29 23.97 -0.42
CA ALA A 103 6.30 25.22 0.34
C ALA A 103 5.05 26.09 0.06
N LYS A 104 4.54 26.07 -1.19
CA LYS A 104 3.31 26.78 -1.56
C LYS A 104 2.04 26.17 -0.97
N MET A 105 2.10 24.92 -0.52
CA MET A 105 0.96 24.19 0.06
C MET A 105 0.86 24.35 1.58
N VAL A 106 1.88 24.89 2.25
CA VAL A 106 1.97 25.01 3.72
C VAL A 106 0.70 25.58 4.34
N THR A 107 0.15 26.67 3.79
CA THR A 107 -1.04 27.35 4.31
C THR A 107 -2.28 26.46 4.34
N PHE A 108 -2.37 25.48 3.44
CA PHE A 108 -3.55 24.62 3.29
C PHE A 108 -3.30 23.19 3.76
N TRP A 109 -2.10 22.88 4.23
CA TRP A 109 -1.69 21.51 4.50
C TRP A 109 -2.57 20.83 5.54
N TRP A 110 -2.96 21.54 6.60
CA TRP A 110 -3.85 21.06 7.66
C TRP A 110 -5.35 21.35 7.40
N ASN A 111 -5.69 21.95 6.27
CA ASN A 111 -7.08 22.10 5.87
C ASN A 111 -7.61 20.75 5.34
N LYS A 112 -8.38 20.05 6.18
CA LYS A 112 -9.01 18.74 5.86
C LYS A 112 -9.92 18.78 4.63
N ASN A 113 -10.42 19.96 4.24
CA ASN A 113 -11.24 20.16 3.04
C ASN A 113 -10.48 20.85 1.90
N GLY A 114 -9.18 21.09 2.07
CA GLY A 114 -8.32 21.78 1.11
C GLY A 114 -7.66 20.85 0.08
N PRO A 115 -6.64 21.33 -0.64
CA PRO A 115 -5.92 20.55 -1.65
C PRO A 115 -5.30 19.25 -1.11
N ALA A 116 -4.88 19.25 0.17
CA ALA A 116 -4.34 18.09 0.85
C ALA A 116 -5.41 17.16 1.45
N LYS A 117 -6.70 17.32 1.13
CA LYS A 117 -7.80 16.50 1.69
C LYS A 117 -7.55 15.00 1.58
N MET A 118 -7.01 14.52 0.45
CA MET A 118 -6.73 13.09 0.26
C MET A 118 -5.71 12.57 1.26
N LEU A 119 -4.70 13.38 1.62
CA LEU A 119 -3.76 13.07 2.68
C LEU A 119 -4.52 12.85 4.01
N HIS A 120 -5.39 13.78 4.38
CA HIS A 120 -6.17 13.66 5.61
C HIS A 120 -7.10 12.46 5.61
N THR A 121 -7.83 12.19 4.51
CA THR A 121 -8.77 11.06 4.45
C THR A 121 -8.07 9.69 4.49
N PHE A 122 -6.86 9.59 3.93
CA PHE A 122 -6.12 8.32 3.88
C PHE A 122 -5.63 7.81 5.24
N TYR A 123 -5.78 8.58 6.32
CA TYR A 123 -5.44 8.11 7.67
C TYR A 123 -6.16 6.80 8.03
N GLN A 124 -7.41 6.64 7.57
CA GLN A 124 -8.24 5.43 7.81
C GLN A 124 -7.64 4.14 7.24
N VAL A 125 -6.69 4.26 6.31
CA VAL A 125 -6.00 3.12 5.70
C VAL A 125 -4.55 3.04 6.19
N ARG A 126 -3.85 4.17 6.24
CA ARG A 126 -2.42 4.21 6.57
C ARG A 126 -2.13 3.87 8.02
N VAL A 127 -2.93 4.38 8.96
CA VAL A 127 -2.72 4.10 10.38
C VAL A 127 -2.95 2.61 10.68
N PRO A 128 -4.06 1.97 10.25
CA PRO A 128 -4.22 0.52 10.40
C PRO A 128 -3.10 -0.28 9.73
N LEU A 129 -2.67 0.11 8.52
CA LEU A 129 -1.57 -0.57 7.83
C LEU A 129 -0.27 -0.57 8.65
N VAL A 130 0.09 0.55 9.28
CA VAL A 130 1.27 0.64 10.15
C VAL A 130 1.10 -0.23 11.39
N VAL A 131 -0.04 -0.12 12.08
CA VAL A 131 -0.31 -0.87 13.32
C VAL A 131 -0.32 -2.39 13.05
N GLU A 132 -1.04 -2.83 12.01
CA GLU A 132 -1.10 -4.24 11.61
C GLU A 132 0.26 -4.75 11.15
N GLY A 133 0.99 -3.97 10.35
CA GLY A 133 2.34 -4.32 9.92
C GLY A 133 3.31 -4.52 11.10
N LEU A 134 3.27 -3.62 12.09
CA LEU A 134 4.05 -3.75 13.32
C LEU A 134 3.65 -4.99 14.13
N ALA A 135 2.35 -5.31 14.17
CA ALA A 135 1.87 -6.51 14.85
C ALA A 135 2.31 -7.81 14.15
N GLU A 136 2.31 -7.83 12.82
CA GLU A 136 2.81 -8.98 12.05
C GLU A 136 4.31 -9.19 12.19
N THR A 137 5.08 -8.10 12.36
CA THR A 137 6.52 -8.20 12.66
C THR A 137 6.83 -8.57 14.12
N GLY A 138 5.81 -8.65 14.98
CA GLY A 138 5.95 -8.92 16.41
C GLY A 138 6.48 -7.73 17.23
N ARG A 139 6.49 -6.52 16.65
CA ARG A 139 6.91 -5.29 17.35
C ARG A 139 5.85 -4.76 18.32
N ILE A 140 4.59 -5.09 18.07
CA ILE A 140 3.49 -4.92 19.03
C ILE A 140 2.69 -6.23 19.11
N SER A 141 1.94 -6.44 20.19
CA SER A 141 1.07 -7.61 20.30
C SER A 141 -0.15 -7.46 19.41
N LYS A 142 -0.61 -8.54 18.78
CA LYS A 142 -1.90 -8.56 18.07
C LYS A 142 -3.09 -8.21 18.99
N ALA A 143 -2.96 -8.47 20.29
CA ALA A 143 -3.95 -8.08 21.29
C ALA A 143 -3.98 -6.58 21.58
N ASP A 144 -2.94 -5.83 21.19
CA ASP A 144 -2.83 -4.39 21.43
C ASP A 144 -3.39 -3.56 20.26
N ILE A 145 -3.63 -4.15 19.09
CA ILE A 145 -4.13 -3.45 17.88
C ILE A 145 -5.39 -2.63 18.15
N SER A 146 -6.32 -3.18 18.94
CA SER A 146 -7.61 -2.54 19.25
C SER A 146 -7.55 -1.55 20.42
N LYS A 147 -6.38 -1.40 21.07
CA LYS A 147 -6.23 -0.46 22.19
C LYS A 147 -6.10 0.97 21.67
N PRO A 148 -6.59 1.97 22.42
CA PRO A 148 -6.41 3.37 22.06
C PRO A 148 -4.94 3.79 22.02
N ASP A 149 -4.08 3.12 22.79
CA ASP A 149 -2.63 3.31 22.87
C ASP A 149 -1.87 2.14 22.21
N SER A 150 -2.36 1.66 21.07
CA SER A 150 -1.83 0.47 20.37
C SER A 150 -0.34 0.53 20.01
N LEU A 151 0.26 1.72 19.97
CA LEU A 151 1.67 1.95 19.68
C LEU A 151 2.48 2.40 20.90
N LYS A 152 1.95 2.23 22.11
CA LYS A 152 2.62 2.65 23.35
C LYS A 152 4.05 2.13 23.45
N GLY A 153 5.00 3.05 23.56
CA GLY A 153 6.42 2.71 23.75
C GLY A 153 7.15 2.31 22.46
N VAL A 154 6.46 2.28 21.31
CA VAL A 154 7.09 2.06 20.01
C VAL A 154 7.82 3.34 19.59
N ARG A 155 9.04 3.21 19.07
CA ARG A 155 9.77 4.33 18.46
C ARG A 155 9.67 4.23 16.94
N ILE A 156 9.28 5.31 16.28
CA ILE A 156 9.04 5.37 14.83
C ILE A 156 9.80 6.57 14.25
N LEU A 157 10.48 6.35 13.13
CA LEU A 157 11.01 7.40 12.26
C LEU A 157 10.06 7.54 11.07
N GLU A 158 9.51 8.73 10.84
CA GLU A 158 8.77 9.06 9.63
C GLU A 158 9.65 9.90 8.69
N ALA A 159 10.14 9.28 7.62
CA ALA A 159 10.89 9.95 6.57
C ALA A 159 9.94 10.59 5.54
N GLY A 160 10.11 11.88 5.27
CA GLY A 160 9.18 12.66 4.45
C GLY A 160 7.90 13.00 5.21
N CYS A 161 8.02 13.37 6.49
CA CYS A 161 6.86 13.65 7.34
C CYS A 161 6.07 14.90 6.93
N GLY A 162 6.66 15.78 6.09
CA GLY A 162 6.05 17.03 5.65
C GLY A 162 5.51 17.86 6.81
N GLY A 163 4.22 18.24 6.71
CA GLY A 163 3.54 19.00 7.76
C GLY A 163 3.06 18.18 8.97
N GLY A 164 3.45 16.90 9.10
CA GLY A 164 3.29 16.14 10.35
C GLY A 164 2.00 15.32 10.52
N VAL A 165 1.19 15.15 9.48
CA VAL A 165 -0.15 14.54 9.58
C VAL A 165 -0.12 13.11 10.14
N LEU A 166 0.68 12.23 9.54
CA LEU A 166 0.75 10.84 10.01
C LEU A 166 1.55 10.73 11.32
N ALA A 167 2.64 11.49 11.48
CA ALA A 167 3.42 11.52 12.71
C ALA A 167 2.55 11.81 13.94
N GLU A 168 1.66 12.81 13.85
CA GLU A 168 0.73 13.12 14.94
C GLU A 168 -0.28 12.00 15.19
N ASP A 169 -0.84 11.39 14.13
CA ASP A 169 -1.75 10.26 14.28
C ASP A 169 -1.07 9.06 14.99
N LEU A 170 0.19 8.77 14.66
CA LEU A 170 0.97 7.71 15.30
C LEU A 170 1.33 8.06 16.75
N ALA A 171 1.69 9.31 17.03
CA ALA A 171 1.97 9.79 18.38
C ALA A 171 0.73 9.74 19.29
N ARG A 172 -0.47 10.00 18.74
CA ARG A 172 -1.75 9.84 19.46
C ARG A 172 -2.02 8.40 19.89
N LEU A 173 -1.51 7.42 19.13
CA LEU A 173 -1.55 6.00 19.51
C LEU A 173 -0.47 5.60 20.53
N GLY A 174 0.32 6.56 21.04
CA GLY A 174 1.32 6.32 22.08
C GLY A 174 2.74 6.06 21.57
N ALA A 175 3.00 6.19 20.27
CA ALA A 175 4.33 6.08 19.72
C ALA A 175 5.21 7.30 20.10
N TYR A 176 6.51 7.07 20.21
CA TYR A 176 7.54 8.10 20.13
C TYR A 176 7.95 8.26 18.68
N VAL A 177 7.66 9.41 18.08
CA VAL A 177 7.84 9.64 16.65
C VAL A 177 8.89 10.72 16.43
N VAL A 178 9.83 10.44 15.54
CA VAL A 178 10.74 11.44 14.96
C VAL A 178 10.32 11.62 13.51
N GLY A 179 9.86 12.81 13.15
CA GLY A 179 9.58 13.18 11.77
C GLY A 179 10.78 13.90 11.15
N VAL A 180 11.21 13.46 9.97
CA VAL A 180 12.26 14.14 9.20
C VAL A 180 11.74 14.51 7.81
N ASP A 181 12.09 15.71 7.34
CA ASP A 181 11.78 16.19 5.99
C ASP A 181 12.78 17.28 5.59
N PRO A 182 13.33 17.28 4.36
CA PRO A 182 14.23 18.35 3.92
C PRO A 182 13.53 19.71 3.71
N GLY A 183 12.21 19.75 3.59
CA GLY A 183 11.42 20.97 3.44
C GLY A 183 11.30 21.75 4.75
N THR A 184 12.12 22.78 4.93
CA THR A 184 12.14 23.59 6.16
C THR A 184 10.78 24.23 6.45
N GLU A 185 10.10 24.76 5.44
CA GLU A 185 8.78 25.39 5.60
C GLU A 185 7.70 24.38 6.06
N MET A 186 7.84 23.12 5.65
CA MET A 186 6.95 22.03 6.04
C MET A 186 7.20 21.59 7.48
N ILE A 187 8.46 21.49 7.88
CA ILE A 187 8.84 21.21 9.28
C ILE A 187 8.42 22.35 10.20
N ASP A 188 8.60 23.61 9.80
CA ASP A 188 8.15 24.76 10.58
C ASP A 188 6.63 24.79 10.74
N LEU A 189 5.89 24.35 9.72
CA LEU A 189 4.45 24.12 9.84
C LEU A 189 4.13 22.98 10.82
N ALA A 190 4.81 21.84 10.72
CA ALA A 190 4.58 20.70 11.60
C ALA A 190 4.82 21.08 13.06
N LYS A 191 5.92 21.78 13.35
CA LYS A 191 6.24 22.32 14.68
C LYS A 191 5.17 23.28 15.17
N ARG A 192 4.71 24.22 14.34
CA ARG A 192 3.63 25.15 14.72
C ARG A 192 2.34 24.41 15.04
N HIS A 193 1.94 23.45 14.22
CA HIS A 193 0.73 22.66 14.47
C HIS A 193 0.85 21.82 15.75
N LEU A 194 2.02 21.21 15.98
CA LEU A 194 2.34 20.53 17.23
C LEU A 194 2.24 21.47 18.45
N GLU A 195 2.65 22.72 18.29
CA GLU A 195 2.59 23.71 19.35
C GLU A 195 1.17 24.18 19.68
N THR A 196 0.31 24.35 18.68
CA THR A 196 -1.02 24.95 18.86
C THR A 196 -2.13 23.93 19.07
N ASP A 197 -2.11 22.83 18.31
CA ASP A 197 -3.26 21.93 18.16
C ASP A 197 -3.00 20.54 18.77
N SER A 198 -1.72 20.23 19.05
CA SER A 198 -1.28 18.91 19.52
C SER A 198 -0.26 18.98 20.65
N ALA A 199 -0.36 20.01 21.50
CA ALA A 199 0.63 20.30 22.54
C ALA A 199 0.82 19.15 23.55
N ASP A 200 -0.17 18.27 23.70
CA ASP A 200 -0.12 17.05 24.51
C ASP A 200 0.82 15.97 23.95
N LEU A 201 1.25 16.10 22.68
CA LEU A 201 2.13 15.15 22.00
C LEU A 201 3.62 15.53 22.09
N LYS A 202 3.97 16.70 22.62
CA LYS A 202 5.35 17.25 22.60
C LYS A 202 6.38 16.33 23.25
N ASP A 203 5.99 15.57 24.27
CA ASP A 203 6.89 14.66 24.98
C ASP A 203 7.26 13.39 24.17
N ARG A 204 6.63 13.19 23.01
CA ARG A 204 6.82 11.99 22.19
C ARG A 204 6.90 12.25 20.69
N LEU A 205 6.94 13.51 20.27
CA LEU A 205 6.95 13.87 18.87
C LEU A 205 7.92 15.00 18.62
N GLU A 206 8.92 14.73 17.78
CA GLU A 206 9.97 15.67 17.40
C GLU A 206 10.08 15.78 15.87
N TYR A 207 10.45 16.96 15.37
CA TYR A 207 10.57 17.24 13.94
C TYR A 207 11.92 17.87 13.59
N HIS A 208 12.58 17.36 12.55
CA HIS A 208 13.88 17.84 12.07
C HIS A 208 13.86 18.14 10.57
N ALA A 209 14.39 19.31 10.20
CA ALA A 209 14.56 19.73 8.81
C ALA A 209 15.86 19.18 8.24
N ILE A 210 15.87 17.87 7.98
CA ILE A 210 17.02 17.10 7.51
C ILE A 210 16.57 16.03 6.52
N THR A 211 17.48 15.52 5.71
CA THR A 211 17.21 14.33 4.90
C THR A 211 17.17 13.07 5.76
N VAL A 212 16.64 11.97 5.21
CA VAL A 212 16.67 10.67 5.92
C VAL A 212 18.10 10.14 6.02
N GLU A 213 18.94 10.44 5.03
CA GLU A 213 20.34 10.07 4.98
C GLU A 213 21.17 10.81 6.05
N GLU A 214 20.83 12.06 6.36
CA GLU A 214 21.45 12.83 7.44
C GLU A 214 21.07 12.32 8.84
N HIS A 215 19.95 11.63 8.98
CA HIS A 215 19.49 11.04 10.23
C HIS A 215 20.11 9.66 10.52
N ALA A 216 20.63 8.96 9.49
CA ALA A 216 21.06 7.56 9.56
C ALA A 216 22.48 7.37 10.12
#